data_AF-A0A812RSI7-F1
#
_entry.id   AF-A0A812RSI7-F1
#
_cell.length_a   1.000
_cell.length_b   1.000
_cell.length_c   1.000
_cell.angle_alpha   90.00
_cell.angle_beta   90.00
_cell.angle_gamma   90.00
#
_symmetry.space_group_name_H-M   'P 1'
#
loop_
_entity.id
_entity.type
_entity.pdbx_description
1 polymer ?
#
loop_
_entity_poly.entity_id
_entity_poly.type
_entity_poly.pdbx_seq_one_letter_code
_entity_poly.pdbx_strand_id
1 'polypeptide(L)'
;MIFLKRCSKGNIQSVILVYVDDFLGTFRSDYNFSEVEEAFQWGSLEFLQVGKPIVFKGKEVELFASPNNAKRFQLKLTQKAFLDGLLQGKLPRGCDLLAALDKEHREEFRSVAGSLQWLAGQTRPELAPVISLSNKGEETSYGDLKALYSALEFAKQTSDEGLVLADVPLRASTTLAMGADEAVDRSAYLNLFISEVITGVPAHRVQPALRHLHVTDAKSLYDVLESETPNLADKRSLVNVRAVQEVVSGDSVHWVPTTLMRADGLTKISFLLMEELHRWLLKPIIVLRDVVAK
;
A
#
# COMPACT_ATOMS: atom_id res chain seq x y z
N MET A 1 10.95 -14.24 -1.17
CA MET A 1 11.36 -14.60 -2.56
C MET A 1 10.12 -14.93 -3.35
N ILE A 2 10.06 -14.61 -4.64
CA ILE A 2 8.93 -15.00 -5.52
C ILE A 2 9.46 -15.97 -6.57
N PHE A 3 8.79 -17.11 -6.72
CA PHE A 3 9.08 -18.12 -7.73
C PHE A 3 7.96 -18.14 -8.77
N LEU A 4 8.34 -18.19 -10.04
CA LEU A 4 7.45 -18.23 -11.18
C LEU A 4 7.68 -19.52 -11.97
N LYS A 5 6.64 -20.32 -12.14
CA LYS A 5 6.67 -21.48 -13.05
C LYS A 5 5.89 -21.15 -14.31
N ARG A 6 6.49 -21.40 -15.48
CA ARG A 6 5.86 -21.26 -16.80
C ARG A 6 5.76 -22.60 -17.49
N CYS A 7 4.71 -22.79 -18.29
CA CYS A 7 4.59 -23.97 -19.15
C CYS A 7 5.51 -23.84 -20.37
N SER A 8 5.60 -24.90 -21.18
CA SER A 8 6.35 -24.92 -22.45
C SER A 8 5.90 -23.85 -23.46
N LYS A 9 4.67 -23.34 -23.34
CA LYS A 9 4.15 -22.24 -24.16
C LYS A 9 4.47 -20.84 -23.60
N GLY A 10 5.20 -20.75 -22.50
CA GLY A 10 5.59 -19.48 -21.85
C GLY A 10 4.54 -18.88 -20.90
N ASN A 11 3.34 -19.47 -20.79
CA ASN A 11 2.29 -18.98 -19.89
C ASN A 11 2.59 -19.33 -18.44
N ILE A 12 2.25 -18.44 -17.51
CA ILE A 12 2.40 -18.67 -16.06
C ILE A 12 1.47 -19.82 -15.63
N GLN A 13 2.03 -20.78 -14.90
CA GLN A 13 1.31 -21.89 -14.27
C GLN A 13 1.20 -21.74 -12.76
N SER A 14 2.22 -21.20 -12.11
CA SER A 14 2.27 -21.04 -10.66
C SER A 14 3.11 -19.83 -10.27
N VAL A 15 2.65 -19.12 -9.25
CA VAL A 15 3.36 -18.02 -8.59
C VAL A 15 3.37 -18.33 -7.09
N ILE A 16 4.56 -18.51 -6.52
CA ILE A 16 4.72 -18.85 -5.10
C ILE A 16 5.63 -17.83 -4.46
N LEU A 17 5.11 -17.15 -3.45
CA LEU A 17 5.86 -16.29 -2.55
C LEU A 17 6.32 -17.11 -1.35
N VAL A 18 7.62 -17.12 -1.13
CA VAL A 18 8.27 -17.70 0.06
C VAL A 18 8.63 -16.57 1.00
N TYR A 19 8.06 -16.60 2.19
CA TYR A 19 8.28 -15.64 3.26
C TYR A 19 8.81 -16.37 4.49
N VAL A 20 10.13 -16.34 4.68
CA VAL A 20 10.83 -17.08 5.73
C VAL A 20 10.48 -18.58 5.62
N ASP A 21 9.70 -19.12 6.57
CA ASP A 21 9.31 -20.53 6.63
C ASP A 21 7.95 -20.82 5.96
N ASP A 22 7.26 -19.78 5.47
CA ASP A 22 5.87 -19.90 5.01
C ASP A 22 5.74 -19.60 3.53
N PHE A 23 4.74 -20.24 2.94
CA PHE A 23 4.44 -20.13 1.52
C PHE A 23 3.06 -19.50 1.34
N LEU A 24 2.95 -18.58 0.39
CA LEU A 24 1.68 -18.08 -0.13
C LEU A 24 1.76 -18.13 -1.64
N GLY A 25 0.84 -18.83 -2.29
CA GLY A 25 0.91 -19.03 -3.73
C GLY A 25 -0.45 -19.13 -4.39
N THR A 26 -0.42 -18.98 -5.71
CA THR A 26 -1.55 -19.26 -6.59
C THR A 26 -1.05 -20.06 -7.77
N PHE A 27 -1.87 -21.00 -8.24
CA PHE A 27 -1.55 -21.81 -9.40
C PHE A 27 -2.78 -22.04 -10.25
N ARG A 28 -2.53 -22.29 -11.53
CA ARG A 28 -3.56 -22.55 -12.53
C ARG A 28 -4.18 -23.91 -12.27
N SER A 29 -5.49 -24.03 -12.51
CA SER A 29 -6.25 -25.26 -12.21
C SER A 29 -5.78 -26.51 -12.97
N ASP A 30 -5.01 -26.36 -14.05
CA ASP A 30 -4.44 -27.46 -14.84
C ASP A 30 -2.97 -27.77 -14.49
N TYR A 31 -2.41 -27.11 -13.48
CA TYR A 31 -1.08 -27.40 -12.96
C TYR A 31 -1.16 -28.45 -11.85
N ASN A 32 -0.35 -29.51 -11.95
CA ASN A 32 -0.23 -30.48 -10.87
C ASN A 32 0.61 -29.89 -9.72
N PHE A 33 -0.06 -29.43 -8.66
CA PHE A 33 0.60 -28.86 -7.49
C PHE A 33 1.37 -29.91 -6.65
N SER A 34 1.15 -31.21 -6.86
CA SER A 34 1.86 -32.26 -6.11
C SER A 34 3.38 -32.15 -6.26
N GLU A 35 3.88 -31.64 -7.39
CA GLU A 35 5.30 -31.35 -7.60
C GLU A 35 5.88 -30.40 -6.52
N VAL A 36 5.11 -29.40 -6.11
CA VAL A 36 5.52 -28.46 -5.07
C VAL A 36 5.34 -29.10 -3.70
N GLU A 37 4.21 -29.78 -3.48
CA GLU A 37 3.91 -30.47 -2.23
C GLU A 37 4.99 -31.52 -1.88
N GLU A 38 5.44 -32.31 -2.85
CA GLU A 38 6.47 -33.33 -2.66
C GLU A 38 7.88 -32.74 -2.47
N ALA A 39 8.11 -31.48 -2.87
CA ALA A 39 9.40 -30.82 -2.76
C ALA A 39 9.72 -30.30 -1.34
N PHE A 40 8.72 -30.21 -0.46
CA PHE A 40 8.88 -29.65 0.88
C PHE A 40 8.20 -30.51 1.96
N GLN A 41 8.64 -30.35 3.20
CA GLN A 41 7.94 -30.89 4.36
C GLN A 41 6.97 -29.83 4.89
N TRP A 42 5.67 -30.12 4.86
CA TRP A 42 4.62 -29.18 5.22
C TRP A 42 4.15 -29.38 6.66
N GLY A 43 3.91 -28.27 7.36
CA GLY A 43 3.18 -28.29 8.64
C GLY A 43 1.67 -28.29 8.40
N SER A 44 1.18 -27.31 7.65
CA SER A 44 -0.20 -27.22 7.19
C SER A 44 -0.25 -26.71 5.75
N LEU A 45 -1.25 -27.16 5.00
CA LEU A 45 -1.56 -26.69 3.65
C LEU A 45 -3.05 -26.34 3.61
N GLU A 46 -3.35 -25.06 3.37
CA GLU A 46 -4.71 -24.55 3.30
C GLU A 46 -4.95 -23.85 1.96
N PHE A 47 -6.13 -24.07 1.39
CA PHE A 47 -6.57 -23.41 0.16
C PHE A 47 -7.64 -22.39 0.49
N LEU A 48 -7.47 -21.17 0.01
CA LEU A 48 -8.48 -20.12 0.10
C LEU A 48 -9.78 -20.59 -0.55
N GLN A 49 -10.88 -20.51 0.20
CA GLN A 49 -12.23 -20.73 -0.30
C GLN A 49 -12.99 -19.41 -0.27
N VAL A 50 -13.86 -19.21 -1.25
CA VAL A 50 -14.66 -17.98 -1.35
C VAL A 50 -15.54 -17.83 -0.10
N GLY A 51 -15.44 -16.67 0.57
CA GLY A 51 -16.20 -16.34 1.78
C GLY A 51 -15.72 -17.06 3.04
N LYS A 52 -14.55 -17.70 3.02
CA LYS A 52 -13.95 -18.35 4.19
C LYS A 52 -12.57 -17.76 4.45
N PRO A 53 -12.40 -16.91 5.48
CA PRO A 53 -11.09 -16.39 5.83
C PRO A 53 -10.17 -17.50 6.36
N ILE A 54 -8.90 -17.39 6.02
CA ILE A 54 -7.81 -18.17 6.64
C ILE A 54 -6.88 -17.23 7.39
N VAL A 55 -6.12 -17.73 8.36
CA VAL A 55 -5.13 -16.93 9.08
C VAL A 55 -3.74 -17.16 8.49
N PHE A 56 -3.13 -16.11 7.95
CA PHE A 56 -1.75 -16.14 7.46
C PHE A 56 -0.92 -15.07 8.16
N LYS A 57 0.06 -15.51 8.97
CA LYS A 57 0.96 -14.59 9.70
C LYS A 57 0.23 -13.50 10.49
N GLY A 58 -0.79 -13.91 11.26
CA GLY A 58 -1.59 -13.01 12.10
C GLY A 58 -2.55 -12.08 11.35
N LYS A 59 -2.76 -12.31 10.04
CA LYS A 59 -3.75 -11.60 9.23
C LYS A 59 -4.84 -12.56 8.82
N GLU A 60 -6.09 -12.12 8.85
CA GLU A 60 -7.15 -12.87 8.16
C GLU A 60 -7.12 -12.51 6.68
N VAL A 61 -7.08 -13.53 5.83
CA VAL A 61 -7.06 -13.43 4.37
C VAL A 61 -8.34 -14.06 3.84
N GLU A 62 -9.20 -13.26 3.23
CA GLU A 62 -10.48 -13.72 2.70
C GLU A 62 -10.57 -13.47 1.19
N LEU A 63 -10.89 -14.53 0.44
CA LEU A 63 -11.22 -14.41 -0.98
C LEU A 63 -12.72 -14.19 -1.11
N PHE A 64 -13.15 -13.18 -1.86
CA PHE A 64 -14.58 -12.95 -2.12
C PHE A 64 -14.83 -12.62 -3.60
N ALA A 65 -16.00 -13.02 -4.10
CA ALA A 65 -16.39 -12.69 -5.47
C ALA A 65 -16.72 -11.19 -5.58
N SER A 66 -16.31 -10.55 -6.66
CA SER A 66 -16.60 -9.14 -6.90
C SER A 66 -18.12 -8.93 -6.96
N PRO A 67 -18.68 -7.92 -6.27
CA PRO A 67 -20.12 -7.65 -6.28
C PRO A 67 -20.69 -7.45 -7.69
N ASN A 68 -19.86 -6.95 -8.61
CA ASN A 68 -20.26 -6.62 -9.97
C ASN A 68 -19.96 -7.72 -11.00
N ASN A 69 -19.21 -8.77 -10.61
CA ASN A 69 -18.85 -9.86 -11.51
C ASN A 69 -18.41 -11.10 -10.73
N ALA A 70 -19.26 -12.13 -10.69
CA ALA A 70 -19.00 -13.38 -9.99
C ALA A 70 -17.78 -14.17 -10.50
N LYS A 71 -17.20 -13.82 -11.66
CA LYS A 71 -15.97 -14.41 -12.20
C LYS A 71 -14.69 -13.68 -11.78
N ARG A 72 -14.82 -12.56 -11.06
CA ARG A 72 -13.70 -11.75 -10.56
C ARG A 72 -13.63 -11.94 -9.06
N PHE A 73 -12.43 -12.09 -8.51
CA PHE A 73 -12.22 -12.33 -7.09
C PHE A 73 -11.34 -11.26 -6.49
N GLN A 74 -11.67 -10.78 -5.30
CA GLN A 74 -10.90 -9.80 -4.55
C GLN A 74 -10.39 -10.46 -3.27
N LEU A 75 -9.26 -9.97 -2.76
CA LEU A 75 -8.69 -10.41 -1.49
C LEU A 75 -8.88 -9.31 -0.44
N LYS A 76 -9.54 -9.64 0.66
CA LYS A 76 -9.66 -8.79 1.83
C LYS A 76 -8.64 -9.23 2.87
N LEU A 77 -7.90 -8.28 3.41
CA LEU A 77 -6.94 -8.49 4.48
C LEU A 77 -7.40 -7.72 5.72
N THR A 78 -7.54 -8.41 6.84
CA THR A 78 -7.85 -7.81 8.15
C THR A 78 -6.90 -8.32 9.23
N GLN A 79 -6.96 -7.68 10.41
CA GLN A 79 -6.32 -8.10 11.64
C GLN A 79 -7.31 -7.97 12.81
N LYS A 80 -8.52 -8.50 12.62
CA LYS A 80 -9.64 -8.33 13.55
C LYS A 80 -9.33 -8.93 14.91
N ALA A 81 -8.88 -10.18 14.95
CA ALA A 81 -8.58 -10.87 16.20
C ALA A 81 -7.52 -10.13 17.03
N PHE A 82 -6.57 -9.47 16.36
CA PHE A 82 -5.60 -8.61 17.02
C PHE A 82 -6.24 -7.34 17.61
N LEU A 83 -7.03 -6.62 16.82
CA LEU A 83 -7.74 -5.41 17.28
C LEU A 83 -8.66 -5.69 18.47
N ASP A 84 -9.37 -6.82 18.45
CA ASP A 84 -10.25 -7.24 19.54
C ASP A 84 -9.46 -7.49 20.84
N GLY A 85 -8.23 -7.99 20.73
CA GLY A 85 -7.32 -8.22 21.85
C GLY A 85 -6.62 -6.97 22.40
N LEU A 86 -6.63 -5.85 21.69
CA LEU A 86 -5.95 -4.62 22.14
C LEU A 86 -6.74 -3.91 23.25
N LEU A 87 -6.04 -3.56 24.33
CA LEU A 87 -6.58 -2.70 25.37
C LEU A 87 -6.50 -1.23 24.95
N GLN A 88 -7.56 -0.47 25.22
CA GLN A 88 -7.57 0.97 25.02
C GLN A 88 -7.21 1.67 26.33
N GLY A 89 -6.15 2.45 26.30
CA GLY A 89 -5.74 3.30 27.42
C GLY A 89 -6.66 4.50 27.64
N LYS A 90 -6.41 5.26 28.71
CA LYS A 90 -7.15 6.49 29.02
C LYS A 90 -6.18 7.55 29.51
N LEU A 91 -6.33 8.76 28.97
CA LEU A 91 -5.59 9.91 29.46
C LEU A 91 -6.03 10.31 30.87
N PRO A 92 -5.11 10.86 31.69
CA PRO A 92 -5.46 11.46 32.96
C PRO A 92 -6.51 12.58 32.77
N ARG A 93 -7.49 12.64 33.68
CA ARG A 93 -8.51 13.68 33.62
C ARG A 93 -7.88 15.05 33.81
N GLY A 94 -8.17 15.99 32.91
CA GLY A 94 -7.66 17.36 32.98
C GLY A 94 -6.18 17.50 32.64
N CYS A 95 -5.55 16.50 32.02
CA CYS A 95 -4.18 16.65 31.52
C CYS A 95 -4.07 17.79 30.50
N ASP A 96 -2.95 18.51 30.56
CA ASP A 96 -2.58 19.47 29.54
C ASP A 96 -2.08 18.72 28.30
N LEU A 97 -2.79 18.85 27.18
CA LEU A 97 -2.47 18.16 25.94
C LEU A 97 -1.18 18.67 25.29
N LEU A 98 -0.69 19.85 25.67
CA LEU A 98 0.57 20.39 25.16
C LEU A 98 1.77 19.95 26.01
N ALA A 99 1.53 19.42 27.21
CA ALA A 99 2.59 18.95 28.08
C ALA A 99 3.26 17.68 27.53
N ALA A 100 4.56 17.57 27.78
CA ALA A 100 5.35 16.38 27.45
C ALA A 100 4.89 15.17 28.27
N LEU A 101 5.00 13.97 27.68
CA LEU A 101 4.67 12.73 28.36
C LEU A 101 5.66 12.43 29.50
N ASP A 102 5.12 12.02 30.65
CA ASP A 102 5.90 11.37 31.70
C ASP A 102 6.41 9.98 31.27
N LYS A 103 7.15 9.30 32.14
CA LYS A 103 7.75 7.99 31.82
C LYS A 103 6.69 6.92 31.53
N GLU A 104 5.61 6.86 32.31
CA GLU A 104 4.56 5.85 32.19
C GLU A 104 3.81 6.01 30.87
N HIS A 105 3.37 7.24 30.57
CA HIS A 105 2.60 7.52 29.36
C HIS A 105 3.48 7.47 28.10
N ARG A 106 4.81 7.63 28.23
CA ARG A 106 5.76 7.42 27.14
C ARG A 106 5.94 5.94 26.82
N GLU A 107 5.98 5.08 27.83
CA GLU A 107 5.98 3.62 27.64
C GLU A 107 4.66 3.18 26.98
N GLU A 108 3.54 3.75 27.42
CA GLU A 108 2.24 3.51 26.81
C GLU A 108 2.16 4.00 25.36
N PHE A 109 2.63 5.22 25.08
CA PHE A 109 2.71 5.76 23.72
C PHE A 109 3.48 4.81 22.80
N ARG A 110 4.63 4.30 23.23
CA ARG A 110 5.43 3.34 22.45
C ARG A 110 4.67 2.03 22.19
N SER A 111 3.93 1.54 23.19
CA SER A 111 3.12 0.32 23.07
C SER A 111 1.98 0.47 22.06
N VAL A 112 1.21 1.56 22.16
CA VAL A 112 0.10 1.85 21.25
C VAL A 112 0.63 2.15 19.85
N ALA A 113 1.67 2.97 19.72
CA ALA A 113 2.32 3.27 18.45
C ALA A 113 2.84 2.00 17.77
N GLY A 114 3.47 1.08 18.51
CA GLY A 114 3.93 -0.20 17.97
C GLY A 114 2.79 -1.08 17.45
N SER A 115 1.68 -1.14 18.19
CA SER A 115 0.49 -1.89 17.79
C SER A 115 -0.15 -1.32 16.51
N LEU A 116 -0.30 0.02 16.46
CA LEU A 116 -0.80 0.72 15.28
C LEU A 116 0.16 0.60 14.10
N GLN A 117 1.48 0.61 14.33
CA GLN A 117 2.48 0.45 13.28
C GLN A 117 2.38 -0.93 12.62
N TRP A 118 2.10 -1.97 13.41
CA TRP A 118 1.89 -3.31 12.87
C TRP A 118 0.62 -3.38 12.00
N LEU A 119 -0.46 -2.73 12.41
CA LEU A 119 -1.67 -2.59 11.60
C LEU A 119 -1.41 -1.80 10.31
N ALA A 120 -0.76 -0.65 10.42
CA ALA A 120 -0.47 0.26 9.30
C ALA A 120 0.39 -0.40 8.23
N GLY A 121 1.39 -1.18 8.63
CA GLY A 121 2.27 -1.87 7.70
C GLY A 121 1.65 -3.09 7.01
N GLN A 122 0.42 -3.49 7.34
CA GLN A 122 -0.15 -4.76 6.91
C GLN A 122 -1.56 -4.63 6.33
N THR A 123 -2.50 -3.98 7.03
CA THR A 123 -3.92 -3.95 6.65
C THR A 123 -4.61 -2.59 6.79
N ARG A 124 -4.00 -1.64 7.52
CA ARG A 124 -4.61 -0.34 7.85
C ARG A 124 -3.68 0.86 7.54
N PRO A 125 -3.19 1.01 6.29
CA PRO A 125 -2.17 2.01 5.96
C PRO A 125 -2.58 3.45 6.25
N GLU A 126 -3.88 3.76 6.34
CA GLU A 126 -4.39 5.07 6.75
C GLU A 126 -3.97 5.50 8.17
N LEU A 127 -3.54 4.55 9.01
CA LEU A 127 -3.05 4.84 10.36
C LEU A 127 -1.59 5.34 10.35
N ALA A 128 -0.85 5.18 9.24
CA ALA A 128 0.57 5.53 9.17
C ALA A 128 0.90 6.99 9.57
N PRO A 129 0.13 8.02 9.13
CA PRO A 129 0.50 9.41 9.42
C PRO A 129 0.42 9.73 10.90
N VAL A 130 -0.64 9.30 11.58
CA VAL A 130 -0.81 9.61 13.01
C VAL A 130 0.28 8.94 13.84
N ILE A 131 0.74 7.74 13.45
CA ILE A 131 1.84 7.07 14.16
C ILE A 131 3.15 7.81 13.94
N SER A 132 3.49 8.11 12.69
CA SER A 132 4.78 8.70 12.34
C SER A 132 4.91 10.14 12.81
N LEU A 133 3.88 10.96 12.61
CA LEU A 133 3.93 12.41 12.84
C LEU A 133 3.64 12.78 14.31
N SER A 134 3.00 11.90 15.08
CA SER A 134 2.83 12.08 16.53
C SER A 134 4.09 11.71 17.30
N ASN A 135 5.03 10.96 16.71
CA ASN A 135 6.30 10.62 17.35
C ASN A 135 7.32 11.75 17.14
N LYS A 136 7.50 12.58 18.16
CA LYS A 136 8.41 13.74 18.15
C LYS A 136 9.60 13.54 19.09
N GLY A 137 9.94 12.29 19.40
CA GLY A 137 10.98 11.97 20.38
C GLY A 137 10.62 12.50 21.77
N GLU A 138 11.51 13.26 22.39
CA GLU A 138 11.31 13.84 23.73
C GLU A 138 10.22 14.91 23.77
N GLU A 139 9.84 15.50 22.63
CA GLU A 139 8.78 16.51 22.52
C GLU A 139 7.38 15.90 22.34
N THR A 140 7.26 14.57 22.41
CA THR A 140 5.96 13.89 22.30
C THR A 140 5.05 14.30 23.46
N SER A 141 3.84 14.76 23.14
CA SER A 141 2.88 15.35 24.07
C SER A 141 1.71 14.44 24.42
N TYR A 142 0.93 14.80 25.44
CA TYR A 142 -0.36 14.13 25.73
C TYR A 142 -1.36 14.27 24.57
N GLY A 143 -1.28 15.33 23.77
CA GLY A 143 -2.05 15.51 22.54
C GLY A 143 -1.70 14.48 21.47
N ASP A 144 -0.42 14.13 21.36
CA ASP A 144 0.07 13.09 20.43
C ASP A 144 -0.42 11.69 20.86
N LEU A 145 -0.37 11.38 22.16
CA LEU A 145 -0.96 10.15 22.71
C LEU A 145 -2.48 10.09 22.49
N LYS A 146 -3.19 11.21 22.68
CA LYS A 146 -4.62 11.32 22.38
C LYS A 146 -4.94 10.99 20.93
N ALA A 147 -4.10 11.44 20.00
CA ALA A 147 -4.27 11.17 18.58
C ALA A 147 -4.13 9.66 18.29
N LEU A 148 -3.15 8.98 18.89
CA LEU A 148 -3.02 7.52 18.77
C LEU A 148 -4.23 6.78 19.35
N TYR A 149 -4.76 7.17 20.51
CA TYR A 149 -5.97 6.54 21.04
C TYR A 149 -7.18 6.75 20.14
N SER A 150 -7.33 7.94 19.55
CA SER A 150 -8.44 8.22 18.63
C SER A 150 -8.33 7.36 17.37
N ALA A 151 -7.10 7.14 16.88
CA ALA A 151 -6.84 6.24 15.75
C ALA A 151 -7.08 4.77 16.09
N LEU A 152 -6.69 4.33 17.29
CA LEU A 152 -6.97 2.98 17.79
C LEU A 152 -8.48 2.76 17.95
N GLU A 153 -9.20 3.73 18.51
CA GLU A 153 -10.65 3.67 18.66
C GLU A 153 -11.33 3.54 17.30
N PHE A 154 -10.95 4.37 16.33
CA PHE A 154 -11.43 4.26 14.96
C PHE A 154 -11.12 2.87 14.38
N ALA A 155 -9.89 2.38 14.51
CA ALA A 155 -9.51 1.08 14.01
C ALA A 155 -10.32 -0.06 14.62
N LYS A 156 -10.65 0.01 15.92
CA LYS A 156 -11.49 -0.97 16.62
C LYS A 156 -12.97 -0.87 16.20
N GLN A 157 -13.49 0.34 15.98
CA GLN A 157 -14.86 0.53 15.47
C GLN A 157 -15.03 -0.04 14.06
N THR A 158 -13.96 -0.09 13.27
CA THR A 158 -13.92 -0.66 11.92
C THR A 158 -13.05 -1.93 11.88
N SER A 159 -13.08 -2.78 12.92
CA SER A 159 -12.17 -3.94 13.02
C SER A 159 -12.42 -5.03 11.99
N ASP A 160 -13.66 -5.11 11.49
CA ASP A 160 -14.05 -5.96 10.37
C ASP A 160 -13.57 -5.42 9.00
N GLU A 161 -12.96 -4.24 8.98
CA GLU A 161 -12.52 -3.54 7.78
C GLU A 161 -10.98 -3.50 7.70
N GLY A 162 -10.46 -3.38 6.48
CA GLY A 162 -9.04 -3.47 6.21
C GLY A 162 -8.71 -3.17 4.76
N LEU A 163 -7.69 -3.85 4.23
CA LEU A 163 -7.21 -3.61 2.87
C LEU A 163 -7.91 -4.56 1.88
N VAL A 164 -8.54 -4.00 0.85
CA VAL A 164 -9.07 -4.78 -0.27
C VAL A 164 -8.10 -4.69 -1.44
N LEU A 165 -7.49 -5.83 -1.79
CA LEU A 165 -6.72 -5.99 -3.01
C LEU A 165 -7.71 -6.28 -4.15
N ALA A 166 -7.94 -5.25 -4.96
CA ALA A 166 -8.78 -5.36 -6.14
C ALA A 166 -8.09 -6.24 -7.21
N ASP A 167 -8.89 -6.94 -7.99
CA ASP A 167 -8.36 -7.69 -9.11
C ASP A 167 -8.06 -6.73 -10.27
N VAL A 168 -6.77 -6.57 -10.56
CA VAL A 168 -6.30 -5.73 -11.65
C VAL A 168 -5.75 -6.64 -12.74
N PRO A 169 -6.35 -6.67 -13.94
CA PRO A 169 -5.79 -7.45 -15.03
C PRO A 169 -4.41 -6.88 -15.38
N LEU A 170 -3.39 -7.74 -15.38
CA LEU A 170 -2.03 -7.39 -15.81
C LEU A 170 -1.91 -7.64 -17.31
N ARG A 171 -1.93 -6.56 -18.08
CA ARG A 171 -1.85 -6.57 -19.55
C ARG A 171 -1.05 -5.35 -20.03
N ALA A 172 -0.72 -5.30 -21.32
CA ALA A 172 0.03 -4.17 -21.90
C ALA A 172 -0.65 -2.80 -21.72
N SER A 173 -1.97 -2.76 -21.52
CA SER A 173 -2.71 -1.51 -21.21
C SER A 173 -2.85 -1.20 -19.72
N THR A 174 -2.26 -2.01 -18.84
CA THR A 174 -2.17 -1.68 -17.42
C THR A 174 -1.28 -0.45 -17.26
N THR A 175 -1.73 0.50 -16.46
CA THR A 175 -1.00 1.75 -16.18
C THR A 175 -0.62 1.78 -14.71
N LEU A 176 0.63 2.11 -14.42
CA LEU A 176 1.11 2.37 -13.07
C LEU A 176 1.03 3.88 -12.82
N ALA A 177 0.31 4.28 -11.77
CA ALA A 177 0.17 5.67 -11.36
C ALA A 177 0.71 5.87 -9.95
N MET A 178 1.65 6.80 -9.77
CA MET A 178 2.38 6.99 -8.51
C MET A 178 2.63 8.48 -8.22
N GLY A 179 2.95 8.79 -6.96
CA GLY A 179 3.35 10.14 -6.55
C GLY A 179 4.62 10.59 -7.29
N ALA A 180 4.68 11.87 -7.68
CA ALA A 180 5.77 12.43 -8.46
C ALA A 180 6.98 12.86 -7.61
N ASP A 181 7.54 11.96 -6.80
CA ASP A 181 8.68 12.24 -5.90
C ASP A 181 9.74 11.10 -5.91
N GLU A 182 10.37 10.80 -4.76
CA GLU A 182 11.29 9.66 -4.58
C GLU A 182 10.67 8.29 -4.94
N ALA A 183 9.35 8.21 -5.13
CA ALA A 183 8.69 7.00 -5.58
C ALA A 183 9.06 6.58 -7.02
N VAL A 184 9.71 7.45 -7.82
CA VAL A 184 10.10 7.19 -9.22
C VAL A 184 10.99 5.96 -9.37
N ASP A 185 12.01 5.77 -8.55
CA ASP A 185 12.88 4.59 -8.68
C ASP A 185 12.14 3.29 -8.37
N ARG A 186 11.30 3.31 -7.33
CA ARG A 186 10.49 2.16 -6.92
C ARG A 186 9.49 1.77 -8.00
N SER A 187 8.92 2.77 -8.67
CA SER A 187 7.97 2.58 -9.75
C SER A 187 8.61 1.99 -11.02
N ALA A 188 9.80 2.47 -11.39
CA ALA A 188 10.57 1.93 -12.50
C ALA A 188 10.95 0.46 -12.24
N TYR A 189 11.40 0.16 -11.02
CA TYR A 189 11.70 -1.19 -10.59
C TYR A 189 10.46 -2.10 -10.63
N LEU A 190 9.32 -1.64 -10.12
CA LEU A 190 8.06 -2.39 -10.16
C LEU A 190 7.60 -2.64 -11.61
N ASN A 191 7.75 -1.67 -12.50
CA ASN A 191 7.40 -1.81 -13.91
C ASN A 191 8.25 -2.89 -14.59
N LEU A 192 9.57 -2.89 -14.37
CA LEU A 192 10.46 -3.95 -14.90
C LEU A 192 10.08 -5.33 -14.36
N PHE A 193 9.76 -5.44 -13.08
CA PHE A 193 9.31 -6.70 -12.48
C PHE A 193 8.00 -7.20 -13.11
N ILE A 194 6.99 -6.33 -13.24
CA ILE A 194 5.73 -6.71 -13.89
C ILE A 194 5.94 -7.01 -15.38
N SER A 195 6.87 -6.31 -16.04
CA SER A 195 7.22 -6.57 -17.43
C SER A 195 7.83 -7.96 -17.62
N GLU A 196 8.66 -8.43 -16.69
CA GLU A 196 9.14 -9.82 -16.67
C GLU A 196 7.98 -10.81 -16.48
N VAL A 197 7.02 -10.49 -15.61
CA VAL A 197 5.83 -11.32 -15.40
C VAL A 197 4.97 -11.39 -16.68
N ILE A 198 4.77 -10.29 -17.38
CA ILE A 198 3.94 -10.24 -18.60
C ILE A 198 4.65 -10.89 -19.79
N THR A 199 5.93 -10.59 -19.99
CA THR A 199 6.67 -10.96 -21.22
C THR A 199 7.47 -12.25 -21.09
N GLY A 200 7.84 -12.66 -19.88
CA GLY A 200 8.78 -13.75 -19.63
C GLY A 200 10.25 -13.40 -19.91
N VAL A 201 10.56 -12.16 -20.29
CA VAL A 201 11.93 -11.67 -20.45
C VAL A 201 12.44 -11.19 -19.09
N PRO A 202 13.63 -11.63 -18.62
CA PRO A 202 14.17 -11.21 -17.33
C PRO A 202 14.20 -9.68 -17.16
N ALA A 203 13.90 -9.17 -15.96
CA ALA A 203 13.76 -7.73 -15.69
C ALA A 203 14.99 -6.90 -16.08
N HIS A 204 16.19 -7.49 -16.01
CA HIS A 204 17.45 -6.83 -16.42
C HIS A 204 17.68 -6.81 -17.95
N ARG A 205 16.77 -7.39 -18.75
CA ARG A 205 16.83 -7.45 -20.22
C ARG A 205 15.55 -6.94 -20.90
N VAL A 206 14.51 -6.64 -20.12
CA VAL A 206 13.23 -6.16 -20.63
C VAL A 206 13.19 -4.64 -20.54
N GLN A 207 12.52 -3.99 -21.50
CA GLN A 207 12.13 -2.60 -21.34
C GLN A 207 10.82 -2.52 -20.55
N PRO A 208 10.54 -1.42 -19.83
CA PRO A 208 9.26 -1.21 -19.17
C PRO A 208 8.09 -1.37 -20.16
N ALA A 209 7.21 -2.33 -19.91
CA ALA A 209 6.08 -2.68 -20.77
C ALA A 209 4.80 -1.92 -20.40
N LEU A 210 4.72 -1.37 -19.17
CA LEU A 210 3.55 -0.63 -18.71
C LEU A 210 3.74 0.86 -18.89
N ARG A 211 2.65 1.57 -19.23
CA ARG A 211 2.64 3.03 -19.17
C ARG A 211 2.81 3.46 -17.72
N HIS A 212 3.68 4.43 -17.51
CA HIS A 212 3.97 5.00 -16.21
C HIS A 212 3.43 6.41 -16.17
N LEU A 213 2.65 6.75 -15.14
CA LEU A 213 2.09 8.08 -14.91
C LEU A 213 2.50 8.59 -13.53
N HIS A 214 2.96 9.83 -13.49
CA HIS A 214 3.28 10.58 -12.29
C HIS A 214 2.15 11.56 -12.00
N VAL A 215 1.63 11.50 -10.79
CA VAL A 215 0.52 12.34 -10.36
C VAL A 215 0.97 13.21 -9.19
N THR A 216 0.70 14.51 -9.27
CA THR A 216 0.95 15.45 -8.18
C THR A 216 -0.19 16.45 -8.07
N ASP A 217 -0.50 16.91 -6.87
CA ASP A 217 -1.39 18.05 -6.65
C ASP A 217 -0.62 19.35 -6.41
N ALA A 218 0.71 19.27 -6.28
CA ALA A 218 1.59 20.42 -6.21
C ALA A 218 1.81 20.99 -7.62
N LYS A 219 1.07 22.07 -7.95
CA LYS A 219 1.18 22.74 -9.26
C LYS A 219 2.60 23.24 -9.54
N SER A 220 3.30 23.74 -8.51
CA SER A 220 4.71 24.15 -8.62
C SER A 220 5.64 23.01 -9.01
N LEU A 221 5.42 21.80 -8.49
CA LEU A 221 6.20 20.62 -8.86
C LEU A 221 5.90 20.19 -10.30
N TYR A 222 4.63 20.16 -10.68
CA TYR A 222 4.21 19.90 -12.06
C TYR A 222 4.89 20.86 -13.04
N ASP A 223 4.83 22.17 -12.78
CA ASP A 223 5.38 23.21 -13.67
C ASP A 223 6.90 23.06 -13.83
N VAL A 224 7.58 22.65 -12.77
CA VAL A 224 9.02 22.41 -12.78
C VAL A 224 9.39 21.12 -13.52
N LEU A 225 8.61 20.05 -13.36
CA LEU A 225 8.82 18.78 -14.06
C LEU A 225 8.55 18.87 -15.56
N GLU A 226 7.57 19.67 -15.98
CA GLU A 226 7.27 19.91 -17.41
C GLU A 226 8.26 20.88 -18.09
N SER A 227 9.00 21.67 -17.32
CA SER A 227 9.95 22.63 -17.88
C SER A 227 11.20 21.93 -18.43
N GLU A 228 11.63 22.28 -19.65
CA GLU A 228 12.92 21.81 -20.20
C GLU A 228 14.12 22.42 -19.45
N THR A 229 13.93 23.64 -18.92
CA THR A 229 14.94 24.44 -18.21
C THR A 229 14.45 24.84 -16.81
N PRO A 230 14.21 23.87 -15.90
CA PRO A 230 13.79 24.15 -14.54
C PRO A 230 14.85 25.00 -13.84
N ASN A 231 14.39 26.09 -13.22
CA ASN A 231 15.23 26.96 -12.42
C ASN A 231 14.65 27.02 -11.00
N LEU A 232 15.40 26.47 -10.05
CA LEU A 232 15.05 26.46 -8.64
C LEU A 232 16.11 27.20 -7.84
N ALA A 233 15.66 27.98 -6.84
CA ALA A 233 16.56 28.67 -5.93
C ALA A 233 17.42 27.68 -5.13
N ASP A 234 16.85 26.55 -4.74
CA ASP A 234 17.58 25.45 -4.12
C ASP A 234 18.16 24.49 -5.17
N LYS A 235 19.49 24.43 -5.22
CA LYS A 235 20.24 23.57 -6.15
C LYS A 235 20.07 22.08 -5.85
N ARG A 236 19.79 21.69 -4.59
CA ARG A 236 19.60 20.27 -4.24
C ARG A 236 18.28 19.75 -4.80
N SER A 237 17.21 20.54 -4.66
CA SER A 237 15.92 20.25 -5.27
C SER A 237 16.01 20.15 -6.80
N LEU A 238 16.87 20.95 -7.44
CA LEU A 238 17.10 20.87 -8.88
C LEU A 238 17.68 19.51 -9.31
N VAL A 239 18.61 18.93 -8.54
CA VAL A 239 19.16 17.60 -8.82
C VAL A 239 18.06 16.54 -8.77
N ASN A 240 17.20 16.58 -7.76
CA ASN A 240 16.08 15.65 -7.63
C ASN A 240 15.11 15.79 -8.82
N VAL A 241 14.74 17.02 -9.19
CA VAL A 241 13.89 17.28 -10.36
C VAL A 241 14.50 16.71 -11.64
N ARG A 242 15.80 16.92 -11.86
CA ARG A 242 16.49 16.39 -13.04
C ARG A 242 16.50 14.87 -13.06
N ALA A 243 16.73 14.23 -11.91
CA ALA A 243 16.64 12.77 -11.80
C ALA A 243 15.23 12.24 -12.13
N VAL A 244 14.17 12.94 -11.70
CA VAL A 244 12.81 12.58 -12.11
C VAL A 244 12.63 12.75 -13.62
N GLN A 245 13.08 13.85 -14.21
CA GLN A 245 12.98 14.09 -15.66
C GLN A 245 13.74 13.06 -16.53
N GLU A 246 14.73 12.35 -15.98
CA GLU A 246 15.41 11.26 -16.71
C GLU A 246 14.52 10.02 -16.90
N VAL A 247 13.55 9.81 -16.00
CA VAL A 247 12.65 8.65 -16.01
C VAL A 247 11.27 9.01 -16.58
N VAL A 248 10.95 10.30 -16.58
CA VAL A 248 9.60 10.82 -16.80
C VAL A 248 9.58 11.73 -18.01
N SER A 249 8.76 11.39 -19.01
CA SER A 249 8.46 12.24 -20.16
C SER A 249 7.31 13.21 -19.84
N GLY A 250 7.24 14.37 -20.50
CA GLY A 250 6.18 15.37 -20.22
C GLY A 250 4.76 14.81 -20.31
N ASP A 251 4.50 13.88 -21.24
CA ASP A 251 3.20 13.20 -21.42
C ASP A 251 2.86 12.17 -20.32
N SER A 252 3.75 11.98 -19.35
CA SER A 252 3.58 11.08 -18.22
C SER A 252 3.41 11.80 -16.87
N VAL A 253 3.51 13.14 -16.81
CA VAL A 253 3.23 13.92 -15.59
C VAL A 253 1.83 14.52 -15.64
N HIS A 254 1.09 14.40 -14.55
CA HIS A 254 -0.26 14.94 -14.43
C HIS A 254 -0.44 15.70 -13.12
N TRP A 255 -0.93 16.93 -13.25
CA TRP A 255 -1.44 17.67 -12.12
C TRP A 255 -2.90 17.32 -11.85
N VAL A 256 -3.25 17.13 -10.57
CA VAL A 256 -4.63 16.93 -10.11
C VAL A 256 -5.00 17.92 -9.00
N PRO A 257 -6.28 18.29 -8.83
CA PRO A 257 -6.73 19.00 -7.64
C PRO A 257 -6.44 18.22 -6.36
N THR A 258 -6.08 18.90 -5.27
CA THR A 258 -5.83 18.28 -3.94
C THR A 258 -6.98 17.40 -3.46
N THR A 259 -8.23 17.74 -3.78
CA THR A 259 -9.40 16.92 -3.42
C THR A 259 -9.41 15.53 -4.07
N LEU A 260 -8.59 15.29 -5.09
CA LEU A 260 -8.41 14.00 -5.75
C LEU A 260 -7.13 13.27 -5.29
N MET A 261 -6.25 13.94 -4.52
CA MET A 261 -4.99 13.37 -4.05
C MET A 261 -5.21 12.48 -2.83
N ARG A 262 -5.60 11.22 -3.05
CA ARG A 262 -5.82 10.24 -1.95
C ARG A 262 -4.57 10.00 -1.09
N ALA A 263 -3.38 10.22 -1.64
CA ALA A 263 -2.12 10.13 -0.91
C ALA A 263 -1.99 11.14 0.23
N ASP A 264 -2.81 12.20 0.28
CA ASP A 264 -2.86 13.13 1.42
C ASP A 264 -3.22 12.42 2.73
N GLY A 265 -4.03 11.37 2.67
CA GLY A 265 -4.35 10.52 3.83
C GLY A 265 -3.15 9.71 4.33
N LEU A 266 -2.02 9.72 3.63
CA LEU A 266 -0.76 9.07 4.03
C LEU A 266 0.31 10.08 4.49
N THR A 267 0.05 11.39 4.45
CA THR A 267 1.07 12.42 4.73
C THR A 267 0.66 13.44 5.80
N LYS A 268 -0.61 13.45 6.23
CA LYS A 268 -1.15 14.47 7.15
C LYS A 268 -1.87 13.83 8.33
N ILE A 269 -1.70 14.40 9.53
CA ILE A 269 -2.56 14.07 10.68
C ILE A 269 -3.91 14.79 10.48
N SER A 270 -4.90 14.07 9.95
CA SER A 270 -6.28 14.57 9.83
C SER A 270 -7.24 13.40 9.89
N PHE A 271 -8.19 13.46 10.81
CA PHE A 271 -9.22 12.42 10.93
C PHE A 271 -10.05 12.30 9.66
N LEU A 272 -10.37 13.42 9.00
CA LEU A 272 -11.12 13.42 7.74
C LEU A 272 -10.34 12.70 6.63
N LEU A 273 -9.05 13.01 6.46
CA LEU A 273 -8.23 12.37 5.43
C LEU A 273 -8.01 10.88 5.71
N MET A 274 -7.82 10.51 6.99
CA MET A 274 -7.72 9.12 7.42
C MET A 274 -9.00 8.34 7.08
N GLU A 275 -10.17 8.91 7.40
CA GLU A 275 -11.47 8.28 7.13
C GLU A 275 -11.76 8.19 5.62
N GLU A 276 -11.44 9.23 4.84
CA GLU A 276 -11.58 9.20 3.39
C GLU A 276 -10.67 8.16 2.74
N LEU A 277 -9.41 8.06 3.18
CA LEU A 277 -8.48 7.05 2.69
C LEU A 277 -8.97 5.66 3.08
N HIS A 278 -9.43 5.47 4.31
CA HIS A 278 -10.04 4.22 4.78
C HIS A 278 -11.17 3.76 3.86
N ARG A 279 -12.15 4.63 3.59
CA ARG A 279 -13.25 4.32 2.66
C ARG A 279 -12.76 3.98 1.26
N TRP A 280 -11.71 4.64 0.78
CA TRP A 280 -11.11 4.34 -0.51
C TRP A 280 -10.40 2.98 -0.51
N LEU A 281 -9.73 2.56 0.57
CA LEU A 281 -9.07 1.25 0.69
C LEU A 281 -10.04 0.07 0.64
N LEU A 282 -11.30 0.27 1.03
CA LEU A 282 -12.38 -0.72 0.88
C LEU A 282 -12.80 -0.93 -0.58
N LYS A 283 -12.59 0.08 -1.42
CA LYS A 283 -12.97 0.09 -2.83
C LYS A 283 -12.00 0.98 -3.62
N PRO A 284 -10.76 0.51 -3.88
CA PRO A 284 -9.68 1.33 -4.43
C PRO A 284 -9.86 1.55 -5.93
N ILE A 285 -10.90 2.31 -6.28
CA ILE A 285 -11.23 2.68 -7.64
C ILE A 285 -10.83 4.14 -7.84
N ILE A 286 -10.21 4.40 -8.98
CA ILE A 286 -9.95 5.75 -9.47
C ILE A 286 -10.83 5.99 -10.70
N VAL A 287 -11.36 7.21 -10.83
CA VAL A 287 -12.14 7.60 -12.01
C VAL A 287 -11.19 8.26 -12.99
N LEU A 288 -11.11 7.72 -14.20
CA LEU A 288 -10.40 8.35 -15.30
C LEU A 288 -11.33 9.36 -15.97
N ARG A 289 -10.80 10.52 -16.35
CA ARG A 289 -11.52 11.48 -17.19
C ARG A 289 -11.40 11.02 -18.64
N ASP A 290 -12.52 10.90 -19.35
CA ASP A 290 -12.48 10.68 -20.79
C ASP A 290 -11.74 11.86 -21.44
N VAL A 291 -10.66 11.53 -22.15
CA VAL A 291 -9.94 12.51 -22.96
C VAL A 291 -10.80 12.75 -24.19
N VAL A 292 -11.46 13.91 -24.28
CA VAL A 292 -11.98 14.37 -25.56
C VAL A 292 -10.74 14.52 -26.45
N ALA A 293 -10.61 13.64 -27.45
CA ALA A 293 -9.52 13.71 -28.42
C ALA A 293 -9.47 15.15 -28.95
N LYS A 294 -8.33 15.82 -28.76
CA LYS A 294 -8.02 17.07 -29.45
C LYS A 294 -7.65 16.77 -30.89
#